data_AF-A0A0B5ICC8-F1
#
_entry.id   AF-A0A0B5ICC8-F1
#
_cell.length_a   1.000
_cell.length_b   1.000
_cell.length_c   1.000
_cell.angle_alpha   90.00
_cell.angle_beta   90.00
_cell.angle_gamma   90.00
#
_symmetry.space_group_name_H-M   'P 1'
#
loop_
_entity.id
_entity.type
_entity.pdbx_description
1 polymer ?
#
loop_
_entity_poly.entity_id
_entity_poly.type
_entity_poly.pdbx_seq_one_letter_code
_entity_poly.pdbx_strand_id
1 'polypeptide(L)'
;MNTIATPRTRHTVPPRVEPLLETVDRSARSALLVAGGYFETAAGIGEFSLSSFALAQETGAAARRLHRGNKVVYDVIVNDLGMSCSDEVCTLPAAPSAPADVSPLTALAAGAGTSFTVTRERTLRNRAARAMKRRLREPAEHPLFVLEGDEILFRSRQYAKVLAGTVKDDHVVPRCPLIVAEYFARYFARLRAAFPDCARRHVVDINSLADRDKVTKGAEIYLRTQADPDEEIVLVFADAACADPIALPYTAYDF
;
A
#
# COMPACT_ATOMS: atom_id res chain seq x y z
N MET A 1 24.51 49.31 -10.64
CA MET A 1 24.90 47.89 -10.52
C MET A 1 23.62 47.08 -10.45
N ASN A 2 23.22 46.44 -11.56
CA ASN A 2 22.04 45.59 -11.60
C ASN A 2 22.45 44.19 -11.15
N THR A 3 21.99 43.78 -9.98
CA THR A 3 22.13 42.42 -9.47
C THR A 3 21.22 41.52 -10.31
N ILE A 4 21.80 40.78 -11.25
CA ILE A 4 21.09 39.73 -11.98
C ILE A 4 20.74 38.65 -10.98
N ALA A 5 19.45 38.55 -10.62
CA ALA A 5 18.95 37.45 -9.82
C ALA A 5 19.15 36.16 -10.61
N THR A 6 20.02 35.29 -10.12
CA THR A 6 20.18 33.93 -10.64
C THR A 6 18.80 33.26 -10.60
N PRO A 7 18.31 32.69 -11.71
CA PRO A 7 17.03 32.02 -11.71
C PRO A 7 17.10 30.90 -10.67
N ARG A 8 16.16 30.91 -9.71
CA ARG A 8 15.96 29.78 -8.79
C ARG A 8 15.90 28.53 -9.64
N THR A 9 16.90 27.66 -9.51
CA THR A 9 16.88 26.34 -10.11
C THR A 9 15.55 25.70 -9.71
N ARG A 10 14.68 25.46 -10.71
CA ARG A 10 13.49 24.62 -10.50
C ARG A 10 14.03 23.35 -9.87
N HIS A 11 13.60 23.04 -8.65
CA HIS A 11 13.96 21.78 -8.00
C HIS A 11 13.44 20.66 -8.89
N THR A 12 14.31 20.10 -9.72
CA THR A 12 13.96 19.03 -10.63
C THR A 12 13.70 17.79 -9.79
N VAL A 13 12.52 17.20 -9.98
CA VAL A 13 12.21 15.88 -9.46
C VAL A 13 13.14 14.89 -10.18
N PRO A 14 13.78 13.95 -9.46
CA PRO A 14 14.62 12.93 -10.12
C PRO A 14 13.81 12.18 -11.18
N PRO A 15 14.36 11.94 -12.39
CA PRO A 15 13.61 11.31 -13.49
C PRO A 15 12.98 9.96 -13.11
N ARG A 16 13.62 9.19 -12.22
CA ARG A 16 13.11 7.89 -11.79
C ARG A 16 11.88 7.95 -10.88
N VAL A 17 11.64 9.07 -10.19
CA VAL A 17 10.47 9.24 -9.30
C VAL A 17 9.42 10.18 -9.87
N GLU A 18 9.71 10.85 -10.98
CA GLU A 18 8.74 11.71 -11.67
C GLU A 18 7.47 10.96 -12.08
N PRO A 19 7.55 9.75 -12.69
CA PRO A 19 6.35 8.97 -13.04
C PRO A 19 5.51 8.56 -11.83
N LEU A 20 6.15 8.38 -10.66
CA LEU A 20 5.47 7.96 -9.42
C LEU A 20 4.62 9.09 -8.80
N LEU A 21 4.84 10.33 -9.24
CA LEU A 21 4.23 11.54 -8.70
C LEU A 21 3.48 12.35 -9.76
N GLU A 22 3.24 11.78 -10.94
CA GLU A 22 2.65 12.47 -12.10
C GLU A 22 1.28 13.11 -11.76
N THR A 23 0.49 12.40 -10.95
CA THR A 23 -0.86 12.79 -10.53
C THR A 23 -0.89 13.70 -9.29
N VAL A 24 0.26 13.92 -8.65
CA VAL A 24 0.35 14.76 -7.45
C VAL A 24 0.33 16.22 -7.84
N ASP A 25 -0.76 16.89 -7.47
CA ASP A 25 -1.00 18.30 -7.81
C ASP A 25 0.12 19.21 -7.25
N ARG A 26 0.62 20.10 -8.11
CA ARG A 26 1.65 21.10 -7.77
C ARG A 26 1.05 22.39 -7.23
N SER A 27 -0.26 22.59 -7.42
CA SER A 27 -1.01 23.79 -7.04
C SER A 27 -1.75 23.64 -5.71
N ALA A 28 -1.96 22.40 -5.25
CA ALA A 28 -2.68 22.09 -4.02
C ALA A 28 -1.84 21.22 -3.07
N ARG A 29 -2.17 21.28 -1.77
CA ARG A 29 -1.58 20.36 -0.79
C ARG A 29 -2.22 18.97 -0.88
N SER A 30 -1.40 17.95 -0.96
CA SER A 30 -1.79 16.54 -0.85
C SER A 30 -1.20 15.88 0.39
N ALA A 31 -1.86 14.83 0.86
CA ALA A 31 -1.28 13.91 1.83
C ALA A 31 -0.89 12.60 1.13
N LEU A 32 0.34 12.14 1.34
CA LEU A 32 0.88 10.95 0.71
C LEU A 32 1.35 9.98 1.78
N LEU A 33 1.03 8.71 1.60
CA LEU A 33 1.71 7.61 2.25
C LEU A 33 2.54 6.88 1.19
N VAL A 34 3.84 6.81 1.39
CA VAL A 34 4.75 6.09 0.49
C VAL A 34 5.23 4.83 1.20
N ALA A 35 4.82 3.67 0.70
CA ALA A 35 5.16 2.39 1.26
C ALA A 35 6.20 1.67 0.40
N GLY A 36 7.17 1.09 1.08
CA GLY A 36 8.27 0.32 0.51
C GLY A 36 8.97 -0.43 1.64
N GLY A 37 9.89 -1.32 1.30
CA GLY A 37 10.61 -2.11 2.29
C GLY A 37 9.90 -3.37 2.76
N TYR A 38 8.97 -3.90 1.96
CA TYR A 38 8.36 -5.20 2.24
C TYR A 38 9.41 -6.29 2.49
N PHE A 39 9.24 -7.08 3.54
CA PHE A 39 10.02 -8.30 3.75
C PHE A 39 9.24 -9.37 4.50
N GLU A 40 9.66 -10.61 4.31
CA GLU A 40 9.16 -11.77 5.06
C GLU A 40 9.99 -11.99 6.31
N THR A 41 9.35 -12.15 7.47
CA THR A 41 10.05 -12.33 8.75
C THR A 41 11.07 -13.47 8.70
N ALA A 42 10.77 -14.56 7.97
CA ALA A 42 11.64 -15.72 7.85
C ALA A 42 12.84 -15.50 6.91
N ALA A 43 12.66 -14.71 5.85
CA ALA A 43 13.73 -14.39 4.89
C ALA A 43 14.61 -13.22 5.37
N GLY A 44 14.07 -12.36 6.23
CA GLY A 44 14.72 -11.13 6.67
C GLY A 44 14.71 -10.03 5.60
N ILE A 45 15.40 -8.93 5.90
CA ILE A 45 15.50 -7.77 5.02
C ILE A 45 16.50 -8.06 3.91
N GLY A 46 15.99 -8.31 2.70
CA GLY A 46 16.79 -8.50 1.49
C GLY A 46 16.98 -7.22 0.67
N GLU A 47 17.64 -7.36 -0.48
CA GLU A 47 17.93 -6.27 -1.42
C GLU A 47 16.67 -5.49 -1.81
N PHE A 48 15.61 -6.20 -2.25
CA PHE A 48 14.35 -5.56 -2.62
C PHE A 48 13.77 -4.69 -1.50
N SER A 49 13.83 -5.14 -0.24
CA SER A 49 13.33 -4.37 0.91
C SER A 49 14.15 -3.08 1.08
N LEU A 50 15.47 -3.15 1.01
CA LEU A 50 16.32 -1.96 1.15
C LEU A 50 16.13 -0.98 -0.02
N SER A 51 16.14 -1.47 -1.26
CA SER A 51 15.99 -0.67 -2.47
C SER A 51 14.62 -0.01 -2.57
N SER A 52 13.55 -0.75 -2.30
CA SER A 52 12.18 -0.21 -2.33
C SER A 52 11.94 0.82 -1.22
N PHE A 53 12.54 0.64 -0.03
CA PHE A 53 12.46 1.65 1.02
C PHE A 53 13.25 2.92 0.66
N ALA A 54 14.43 2.79 0.05
CA ALA A 54 15.19 3.94 -0.46
C ALA A 54 14.41 4.70 -1.55
N LEU A 55 13.76 3.98 -2.48
CA LEU A 55 12.88 4.59 -3.49
C LEU A 55 11.67 5.28 -2.83
N ALA A 56 11.09 4.68 -1.78
CA ALA A 56 10.01 5.32 -1.02
C ALA A 56 10.46 6.66 -0.43
N GLN A 57 11.64 6.68 0.20
CA GLN A 57 12.21 7.89 0.81
C GLN A 57 12.43 9.01 -0.20
N GLU A 58 13.03 8.69 -1.35
CA GLU A 58 13.25 9.64 -2.44
C GLU A 58 11.93 10.15 -3.02
N THR A 59 10.98 9.27 -3.27
CA THR A 59 9.64 9.62 -3.77
C THR A 59 8.96 10.59 -2.81
N GLY A 60 9.01 10.30 -1.51
CA GLY A 60 8.48 11.20 -0.48
C GLY A 60 9.21 12.55 -0.40
N ALA A 61 10.53 12.56 -0.59
CA ALA A 61 11.32 13.80 -0.63
C ALA A 61 10.98 14.65 -1.86
N ALA A 62 10.80 14.03 -3.02
CA ALA A 62 10.35 14.68 -4.24
C ALA A 62 8.92 15.23 -4.10
N ALA A 63 7.99 14.46 -3.53
CA ALA A 63 6.61 14.90 -3.29
C ALA A 63 6.54 16.15 -2.40
N ARG A 64 7.40 16.26 -1.37
CA ARG A 64 7.50 17.48 -0.53
C ARG A 64 7.99 18.70 -1.30
N ARG A 65 8.76 18.52 -2.39
CA ARG A 65 9.26 19.61 -3.23
C ARG A 65 8.23 20.09 -4.26
N LEU A 66 7.26 19.26 -4.63
CA LEU A 66 6.20 19.62 -5.59
C LEU A 66 5.30 20.73 -5.06
N HIS A 67 4.96 20.69 -3.77
CA HIS A 67 4.19 21.74 -3.12
C HIS A 67 4.53 21.83 -1.63
N ARG A 68 4.76 23.05 -1.13
CA ARG A 68 5.19 23.32 0.27
C ARG A 68 4.25 22.77 1.33
N GLY A 69 2.99 22.56 0.98
CA GLY A 69 1.95 22.06 1.88
C GLY A 69 1.86 20.54 1.92
N ASN A 70 2.56 19.81 1.06
CA ASN A 70 2.46 18.37 0.97
C ASN A 70 2.89 17.69 2.27
N LYS A 71 2.11 16.69 2.68
CA LYS A 71 2.35 15.87 3.86
C LYS A 71 2.73 14.49 3.40
N VAL A 72 3.80 13.94 3.95
CA VAL A 72 4.32 12.64 3.55
C VAL A 72 4.63 11.82 4.78
N VAL A 73 4.09 10.61 4.82
CA VAL A 73 4.37 9.57 5.82
C VAL A 73 4.89 8.31 5.12
N TYR A 74 5.68 7.52 5.82
CA TYR A 74 6.28 6.29 5.30
C TYR A 74 5.81 5.09 6.11
N ASP A 75 5.69 3.93 5.46
CA ASP A 75 5.34 2.68 6.13
C ASP A 75 6.07 1.49 5.48
N VAL A 76 6.33 0.48 6.30
CA VAL A 76 6.97 -0.78 5.93
C VAL A 76 6.01 -1.92 6.27
N ILE A 77 5.77 -2.81 5.32
CA ILE A 77 4.98 -4.03 5.54
C ILE A 77 5.92 -5.18 5.93
N VAL A 78 5.55 -5.90 6.99
CA VAL A 78 6.22 -7.14 7.39
C VAL A 78 5.25 -8.29 7.22
N ASN A 79 5.62 -9.26 6.39
CA ASN A 79 4.93 -10.53 6.31
C ASN A 79 5.36 -11.40 7.50
N ASP A 80 4.49 -11.42 8.50
CA ASP A 80 4.59 -12.23 9.72
C ASP A 80 3.53 -13.34 9.75
N LEU A 81 2.97 -13.72 8.59
CA LEU A 81 2.02 -14.83 8.47
C LEU A 81 2.71 -16.20 8.60
N GLY A 82 3.97 -16.29 8.19
CA GLY A 82 4.86 -17.39 8.53
C GLY A 82 4.84 -18.60 7.60
N MET A 83 4.15 -18.56 6.45
CA MET A 83 4.33 -19.45 5.29
C MET A 83 3.34 -19.04 4.18
N SER A 84 3.72 -19.30 2.92
CA SER A 84 2.87 -19.23 1.73
C SER A 84 1.50 -19.84 2.04
N CYS A 85 0.43 -19.05 1.88
CA CYS A 85 -0.94 -19.52 2.02
C CYS A 85 -1.30 -20.39 0.80
N SER A 86 -0.66 -21.56 0.67
CA SER A 86 -1.16 -22.63 -0.20
C SER A 86 -2.51 -23.10 0.33
N ASP A 87 -3.35 -23.55 -0.59
CA ASP A 87 -4.79 -23.29 -0.59
C ASP A 87 -5.66 -23.90 0.52
N GLU A 88 -5.13 -24.72 1.43
CA GLU A 88 -6.01 -25.63 2.17
C GLU A 88 -6.12 -25.38 3.67
N VAL A 89 -5.08 -25.05 4.44
CA VAL A 89 -5.25 -24.72 5.86
C VAL A 89 -4.09 -23.83 6.31
N CYS A 90 -4.36 -22.61 6.77
CA CYS A 90 -3.38 -21.85 7.54
C CYS A 90 -3.27 -22.45 8.95
N THR A 91 -2.47 -23.48 9.12
CA THR A 91 -1.93 -23.77 10.45
C THR A 91 -1.01 -22.62 10.79
N LEU A 92 -1.47 -21.74 11.69
CA LEU A 92 -0.61 -20.71 12.26
C LEU A 92 0.51 -21.43 13.02
N PRO A 93 1.78 -21.34 12.60
CA PRO A 93 2.85 -21.74 13.49
C PRO A 93 2.71 -20.93 14.79
N ALA A 94 3.01 -21.56 15.93
CA ALA A 94 3.13 -20.87 17.20
C ALA A 94 3.96 -19.60 16.98
N ALA A 95 3.45 -18.46 17.47
CA ALA A 95 3.96 -17.14 17.14
C ALA A 95 5.50 -17.13 17.12
N PRO A 96 6.17 -16.65 16.05
CA PRO A 96 7.61 -16.42 16.15
C PRO A 96 7.82 -15.43 17.29
N SER A 97 8.62 -15.85 18.28
CA SER A 97 8.76 -15.20 19.58
C SER A 97 9.57 -13.91 19.55
N ALA A 98 10.18 -13.57 18.41
CA ALA A 98 11.01 -12.38 18.24
C ALA A 98 10.27 -11.31 17.40
N PRO A 99 10.32 -10.02 17.80
CA PRO A 99 9.98 -8.92 16.91
C PRO A 99 10.79 -9.02 15.61
N ALA A 100 10.17 -8.73 14.47
CA ALA A 100 10.91 -8.61 13.22
C ALA A 100 12.01 -7.54 13.37
N ASP A 101 13.25 -7.91 13.06
CA ASP A 101 14.37 -6.97 13.10
C ASP A 101 14.23 -5.97 11.95
N VAL A 102 13.99 -4.71 12.30
CA VAL A 102 13.87 -3.59 11.36
C VAL A 102 15.05 -2.62 11.48
N SER A 103 16.14 -3.03 12.14
CA SER A 103 17.32 -2.18 12.36
C SER A 103 17.94 -1.67 11.06
N PRO A 104 18.07 -2.47 9.98
CA PRO A 104 18.59 -1.96 8.69
C PRO A 104 17.72 -0.84 8.11
N LEU A 105 16.38 -0.99 8.15
CA LEU A 105 15.45 0.04 7.68
C LEU A 105 15.47 1.28 8.58
N THR A 106 15.67 1.09 9.89
CA THR A 106 15.83 2.19 10.85
C THR A 106 17.10 3.00 10.58
N ALA A 107 18.21 2.35 10.23
CA ALA A 107 19.44 3.03 9.86
C ALA A 107 19.27 3.85 8.55
N LEU A 108 18.60 3.27 7.54
CA LEU A 108 18.24 4.00 6.30
C LEU A 108 17.31 5.19 6.58
N ALA A 109 16.31 5.00 7.44
CA ALA A 109 15.39 6.05 7.85
C ALA A 109 16.11 7.22 8.51
N ALA A 110 17.00 6.92 9.46
CA ALA A 110 17.83 7.89 10.16
C ALA A 110 18.76 8.65 9.22
N GLY A 111 19.44 7.95 8.30
CA GLY A 111 20.32 8.58 7.30
C GLY A 111 19.60 9.57 6.39
N ALA A 112 18.32 9.32 6.08
CA ALA A 112 17.50 10.22 5.28
C ALA A 112 16.74 11.28 6.11
N GLY A 113 16.84 11.27 7.45
CA GLY A 113 16.06 12.15 8.32
C GLY A 113 14.56 11.89 8.26
N THR A 114 14.16 10.63 8.09
CA THR A 114 12.76 10.21 7.95
C THR A 114 12.34 9.27 9.08
N SER A 115 11.04 9.21 9.37
CA SER A 115 10.44 8.21 10.24
C SER A 115 9.43 7.37 9.46
N PHE A 116 9.27 6.12 9.85
CA PHE A 116 8.31 5.20 9.25
C PHE A 116 7.56 4.43 10.34
N THR A 117 6.45 3.84 9.95
CA THR A 117 5.69 2.92 10.78
C THR A 117 5.75 1.50 10.21
N VAL A 118 5.50 0.51 11.06
CA VAL A 118 5.53 -0.90 10.66
C VAL A 118 4.10 -1.46 10.67
N THR A 119 3.67 -1.99 9.53
CA THR A 119 2.42 -2.71 9.37
C THR A 119 2.68 -4.21 9.26
N ARG A 120 2.03 -5.01 10.09
CA ARG A 120 2.13 -6.48 10.06
C ARG A 120 0.98 -7.09 9.28
N GLU A 121 1.27 -7.99 8.35
CA GLU A 121 0.25 -8.67 7.54
C GLU A 121 -0.74 -9.47 8.39
N ARG A 122 -0.30 -10.10 9.48
CA ARG A 122 -1.20 -10.78 10.43
C ARG A 122 -2.26 -9.84 10.99
N THR A 123 -1.89 -8.59 11.25
CA THR A 123 -2.86 -7.58 11.72
C THR A 123 -3.87 -7.23 10.64
N LEU A 124 -3.40 -7.06 9.39
CA LEU A 124 -4.25 -6.79 8.24
C LEU A 124 -5.22 -7.95 7.99
N ARG A 125 -4.73 -9.19 7.97
CA ARG A 125 -5.56 -10.41 7.82
C ARG A 125 -6.64 -10.48 8.89
N ASN A 126 -6.29 -10.31 10.16
CA ASN A 126 -7.27 -10.40 11.25
C ASN A 126 -8.30 -9.26 11.20
N ARG A 127 -7.95 -8.09 10.65
CA ARG A 127 -8.91 -7.00 10.42
C ARG A 127 -9.81 -7.29 9.22
N ALA A 128 -9.24 -7.70 8.09
CA ALA A 128 -9.96 -8.13 6.90
C ALA A 128 -11.00 -9.21 7.22
N ALA A 129 -10.63 -10.23 8.00
CA ALA A 129 -11.55 -11.28 8.44
C ALA A 129 -12.75 -10.73 9.22
N ARG A 130 -12.49 -9.82 10.18
CA ARG A 130 -13.55 -9.19 10.99
C ARG A 130 -14.43 -8.26 10.17
N ALA A 131 -13.84 -7.48 9.27
CA ALA A 131 -14.58 -6.60 8.36
C ALA A 131 -15.49 -7.41 7.45
N MET A 132 -14.96 -8.46 6.82
CA MET A 132 -15.74 -9.31 5.93
C MET A 132 -16.83 -10.09 6.67
N LYS A 133 -16.57 -10.60 7.88
CA LYS A 133 -17.61 -11.25 8.70
C LYS A 133 -18.78 -10.31 8.99
N ARG A 134 -18.54 -9.00 9.15
CA ARG A 134 -19.63 -8.01 9.26
C ARG A 134 -20.34 -7.83 7.94
N ARG A 135 -19.61 -7.65 6.83
CA ARG A 135 -20.20 -7.47 5.50
C ARG A 135 -21.13 -8.61 5.09
N LEU A 136 -20.75 -9.85 5.41
CA LEU A 136 -21.57 -11.03 5.11
C LEU A 136 -22.89 -11.10 5.90
N ARG A 137 -23.03 -10.34 7.00
CA ARG A 137 -24.30 -10.22 7.74
C ARG A 137 -25.28 -9.25 7.07
N GLU A 138 -24.76 -8.32 6.27
CA GLU A 138 -25.51 -7.25 5.61
C GLU A 138 -25.22 -7.24 4.09
N PRO A 139 -25.51 -8.34 3.37
CA PRO A 139 -25.09 -8.50 1.97
C PRO A 139 -25.71 -7.47 1.03
N ALA A 140 -26.90 -6.94 1.35
CA ALA A 140 -27.56 -5.89 0.57
C ALA A 140 -26.77 -4.57 0.56
N GLU A 141 -26.02 -4.27 1.63
CA GLU A 141 -25.16 -3.08 1.71
C GLU A 141 -23.81 -3.29 1.02
N HIS A 142 -23.47 -4.54 0.70
CA HIS A 142 -22.18 -4.93 0.13
C HIS A 142 -22.32 -5.82 -1.11
N PRO A 143 -23.02 -5.34 -2.17
CA PRO A 143 -23.41 -6.16 -3.32
C PRO A 143 -22.24 -6.63 -4.20
N LEU A 144 -21.03 -6.11 -3.95
CA LEU A 144 -19.82 -6.52 -4.67
C LEU A 144 -19.17 -7.77 -4.09
N PHE A 145 -19.59 -8.24 -2.91
CA PHE A 145 -19.16 -9.52 -2.37
C PHE A 145 -20.29 -10.53 -2.46
N VAL A 146 -19.99 -11.72 -2.97
CA VAL A 146 -20.93 -12.83 -3.11
C VAL A 146 -20.35 -14.05 -2.41
N LEU A 147 -21.21 -14.77 -1.69
CA LEU A 147 -20.87 -16.05 -1.11
C LEU A 147 -21.35 -17.16 -2.07
N GLU A 148 -20.41 -17.95 -2.60
CA GLU A 148 -20.66 -19.10 -3.45
C GLU A 148 -20.12 -20.36 -2.79
N GLY A 149 -21.00 -21.13 -2.14
CA GLY A 149 -20.57 -22.19 -1.22
C GLY A 149 -19.74 -21.60 -0.07
N ASP A 150 -18.50 -22.08 0.08
CA ASP A 150 -17.56 -21.56 1.08
C ASP A 150 -16.69 -20.42 0.55
N GLU A 151 -16.77 -20.06 -0.73
CA GLU A 151 -15.95 -19.02 -1.33
C GLU A 151 -16.61 -17.64 -1.25
N ILE A 152 -15.82 -16.65 -0.82
CA ILE A 152 -16.21 -15.24 -0.85
C ILE A 152 -15.59 -14.62 -2.10
N LEU A 153 -16.41 -14.36 -3.11
CA LEU A 153 -16.00 -13.79 -4.39
C LEU A 153 -16.25 -12.29 -4.40
N PHE A 154 -15.32 -11.54 -5.01
CA PHE A 154 -15.50 -10.14 -5.34
C PHE A 154 -15.90 -10.00 -6.82
N ARG A 155 -16.97 -9.24 -7.07
CA ARG A 155 -17.47 -8.91 -8.41
C ARG A 155 -16.58 -7.85 -9.07
N SER A 156 -15.43 -8.30 -9.57
CA SER A 156 -14.50 -7.48 -10.32
C SER A 156 -15.08 -7.05 -11.67
N ARG A 157 -14.66 -5.87 -12.15
CA ARG A 157 -14.93 -5.40 -13.52
C ARG A 157 -13.84 -5.83 -14.50
N GLN A 158 -12.65 -6.16 -14.00
CA GLN A 158 -11.48 -6.50 -14.80
C GLN A 158 -11.20 -8.01 -14.86
N TYR A 159 -11.56 -8.75 -13.82
CA TYR A 159 -11.23 -10.16 -13.65
C TYR A 159 -12.50 -11.02 -13.56
N ALA A 160 -12.48 -12.18 -14.23
CA ALA A 160 -13.62 -13.10 -14.21
C ALA A 160 -13.92 -13.65 -12.81
N LYS A 161 -12.88 -13.88 -11.99
CA LYS A 161 -13.00 -14.37 -10.62
C LYS A 161 -11.94 -13.73 -9.73
N VAL A 162 -12.37 -13.10 -8.64
CA VAL A 162 -11.48 -12.59 -7.58
C VAL A 162 -11.90 -13.23 -6.26
N LEU A 163 -11.11 -14.21 -5.79
CA LEU A 163 -11.33 -14.84 -4.49
C LEU A 163 -10.86 -13.90 -3.37
N ALA A 164 -11.80 -13.32 -2.63
CA ALA A 164 -11.53 -12.42 -1.51
C ALA A 164 -11.26 -13.20 -0.22
N GLY A 165 -11.85 -14.38 -0.06
CA GLY A 165 -11.69 -15.20 1.13
C GLY A 165 -12.48 -16.50 1.03
N THR A 166 -12.43 -17.30 2.09
CA THR A 166 -13.31 -18.45 2.28
C THR A 166 -13.95 -18.41 3.66
N VAL A 167 -15.10 -19.05 3.83
CA VAL A 167 -15.72 -19.33 5.12
C VAL A 167 -15.35 -20.76 5.52
N LYS A 168 -14.85 -20.95 6.75
CA LYS A 168 -14.57 -22.25 7.35
C LYS A 168 -15.05 -22.24 8.78
N ASP A 169 -15.96 -23.14 9.15
CA ASP A 169 -16.50 -23.23 10.52
C ASP A 169 -16.98 -21.87 11.08
N ASP A 170 -17.74 -21.09 10.29
CA ASP A 170 -18.19 -19.71 10.62
C ASP A 170 -17.05 -18.67 10.79
N HIS A 171 -15.82 -19.00 10.39
CA HIS A 171 -14.68 -18.10 10.34
C HIS A 171 -14.36 -17.68 8.90
N VAL A 172 -14.18 -16.37 8.71
CA VAL A 172 -13.64 -15.85 7.45
C VAL A 172 -12.13 -16.01 7.44
N VAL A 173 -11.62 -16.62 6.37
CA VAL A 173 -10.20 -16.75 6.04
C VAL A 173 -9.92 -15.86 4.83
N PRO A 174 -9.38 -14.64 5.01
CA PRO A 174 -9.07 -13.72 3.91
C PRO A 174 -7.97 -14.26 2.99
N ARG A 175 -8.11 -14.00 1.69
CA ARG A 175 -7.02 -14.16 0.71
C ARG A 175 -6.31 -12.83 0.46
N CYS A 176 -5.14 -12.89 -0.16
CA CYS A 176 -4.25 -11.74 -0.36
C CYS A 176 -4.95 -10.49 -0.91
N PRO A 177 -5.84 -10.56 -1.93
CA PRO A 177 -6.54 -9.36 -2.42
C PRO A 177 -7.32 -8.63 -1.33
N LEU A 178 -8.01 -9.35 -0.44
CA LEU A 178 -8.77 -8.75 0.65
C LEU A 178 -7.87 -8.21 1.77
N ILE A 179 -6.73 -8.85 2.03
CA ILE A 179 -5.71 -8.35 2.97
C ILE A 179 -5.12 -7.03 2.45
N VAL A 180 -4.83 -6.95 1.15
CA VAL A 180 -4.33 -5.74 0.48
C VAL A 180 -5.41 -4.63 0.46
N ALA A 181 -6.69 -4.97 0.29
CA ALA A 181 -7.75 -3.98 0.38
C ALA A 181 -7.86 -3.35 1.78
N GLU A 182 -7.71 -4.15 2.85
CA GLU A 182 -7.65 -3.67 4.23
C GLU A 182 -6.39 -2.82 4.49
N TYR A 183 -5.29 -3.16 3.83
CA TYR A 183 -4.06 -2.37 3.83
C TYR A 183 -4.29 -0.94 3.32
N PHE A 184 -4.89 -0.79 2.13
CA PHE A 184 -5.23 0.53 1.60
C PHE A 184 -6.24 1.27 2.49
N ALA A 185 -7.28 0.60 2.96
CA ALA A 185 -8.26 1.19 3.88
C ALA A 185 -7.61 1.77 5.14
N ARG A 186 -6.64 1.05 5.72
CA ARG A 186 -5.88 1.54 6.87
C ARG A 186 -5.02 2.75 6.51
N TYR A 187 -4.37 2.73 5.37
CA TYR A 187 -3.47 3.80 4.94
C TYR A 187 -4.22 5.10 4.71
N PHE A 188 -5.32 5.04 3.97
CA PHE A 188 -6.16 6.22 3.76
C PHE A 188 -6.81 6.72 5.05
N ALA A 189 -7.27 5.81 5.93
CA ALA A 189 -7.76 6.20 7.25
C ALA A 189 -6.69 6.96 8.07
N ARG A 190 -5.43 6.55 8.00
CA ARG A 190 -4.31 7.27 8.64
C ARG A 190 -4.07 8.63 8.02
N LEU A 191 -4.11 8.75 6.69
CA LEU A 191 -3.96 10.04 6.00
C LEU A 191 -5.11 10.99 6.36
N ARG A 192 -6.36 10.51 6.38
CA ARG A 192 -7.54 11.28 6.81
C ARG A 192 -7.39 11.78 8.25
N ALA A 193 -6.96 10.91 9.17
CA ALA A 193 -6.81 11.28 10.58
C ALA A 193 -5.63 12.24 10.84
N ALA A 194 -4.47 12.01 10.20
CA ALA A 194 -3.28 12.82 10.43
C ALA A 194 -3.32 14.16 9.69
N PHE A 195 -3.97 14.21 8.52
CA PHE A 195 -4.00 15.37 7.63
C PHE A 195 -5.43 15.61 7.09
N PRO A 196 -6.39 15.96 7.97
CA PRO A 196 -7.79 16.18 7.57
C PRO A 196 -7.92 17.31 6.54
N ASP A 197 -7.00 18.27 6.63
CA ASP A 197 -6.85 19.47 5.82
C ASP A 197 -6.40 19.25 4.36
N CYS A 198 -5.88 18.06 4.03
CA CYS A 198 -5.46 17.72 2.68
C CYS A 198 -6.64 17.05 1.96
N ALA A 199 -7.20 17.71 0.94
CA ALA A 199 -8.32 17.15 0.18
C ALA A 199 -7.90 15.88 -0.55
N ARG A 200 -6.80 15.95 -1.31
CA ARG A 200 -6.26 14.82 -2.07
C ARG A 200 -5.33 13.94 -1.24
N ARG A 201 -5.51 12.63 -1.38
CA ARG A 201 -4.74 11.63 -0.66
C ARG A 201 -4.21 10.59 -1.63
N HIS A 202 -2.92 10.29 -1.52
CA HIS A 202 -2.27 9.31 -2.37
C HIS A 202 -1.63 8.22 -1.51
N VAL A 203 -1.79 6.97 -1.92
CA VAL A 203 -0.94 5.87 -1.46
C VAL A 203 -0.03 5.48 -2.62
N VAL A 204 1.28 5.64 -2.45
CA VAL A 204 2.28 5.15 -3.41
C VAL A 204 2.85 3.86 -2.83
N ASP A 205 2.58 2.73 -3.49
CA ASP A 205 2.86 1.39 -2.98
C ASP A 205 3.91 0.69 -3.85
N ILE A 206 5.13 0.54 -3.35
CA ILE A 206 6.27 -0.03 -4.09
C ILE A 206 6.33 -1.53 -3.86
N ASN A 207 6.11 -2.26 -4.94
CA ASN A 207 5.87 -3.71 -4.97
C ASN A 207 6.85 -4.43 -5.88
N SER A 208 7.08 -5.71 -5.56
CA SER A 208 7.72 -6.64 -6.47
C SER A 208 6.78 -6.94 -7.64
N LEU A 209 7.33 -7.17 -8.84
CA LEU A 209 6.55 -7.64 -9.99
C LEU A 209 5.79 -8.95 -9.72
N ALA A 210 6.32 -9.80 -8.84
CA ALA A 210 5.67 -11.06 -8.45
C ALA A 210 4.32 -10.83 -7.75
N ASP A 211 4.13 -9.65 -7.15
CA ASP A 211 2.94 -9.31 -6.38
C ASP A 211 1.89 -8.57 -7.21
N ARG A 212 2.14 -8.32 -8.50
CA ARG A 212 1.26 -7.52 -9.36
C ARG A 212 -0.21 -7.94 -9.32
N ASP A 213 -0.48 -9.24 -9.45
CA ASP A 213 -1.85 -9.74 -9.49
C ASP A 213 -2.60 -9.51 -8.15
N LYS A 214 -1.96 -9.85 -7.02
CA LYS A 214 -2.58 -9.73 -5.69
C LYS A 214 -2.84 -8.27 -5.32
N VAL A 215 -1.90 -7.36 -5.65
CA VAL A 215 -2.02 -5.94 -5.27
C VAL A 215 -2.98 -5.17 -6.16
N THR A 216 -3.02 -5.47 -7.47
CA THR A 216 -3.97 -4.85 -8.40
C THR A 216 -5.41 -5.22 -8.03
N LYS A 217 -5.67 -6.51 -7.75
CA LYS A 217 -6.99 -6.96 -7.26
C LYS A 217 -7.35 -6.35 -5.91
N GLY A 218 -6.38 -6.19 -5.01
CA GLY A 218 -6.61 -5.55 -3.72
C GLY A 218 -6.93 -4.04 -3.83
N ALA A 219 -6.26 -3.33 -4.74
CA ALA A 219 -6.55 -1.94 -5.06
C ALA A 219 -7.97 -1.79 -5.63
N GLU A 220 -8.38 -2.64 -6.56
CA GLU A 220 -9.75 -2.64 -7.10
C GLU A 220 -10.78 -2.83 -5.97
N ILE A 221 -10.57 -3.83 -5.11
CA ILE A 221 -11.49 -4.09 -3.99
C ILE A 221 -11.60 -2.85 -3.12
N TYR A 222 -10.49 -2.19 -2.76
CA TYR A 222 -10.53 -0.96 -1.97
C TYR A 222 -11.31 0.15 -2.68
N LEU A 223 -10.88 0.49 -3.90
CA LEU A 223 -11.38 1.64 -4.65
C LEU A 223 -12.88 1.54 -4.95
N ARG A 224 -13.39 0.33 -5.17
CA ARG A 224 -14.81 0.12 -5.47
C ARG A 224 -15.71 -0.10 -4.25
N THR A 225 -15.13 -0.30 -3.05
CA THR A 225 -15.94 -0.62 -1.85
C THR A 225 -15.81 0.38 -0.72
N GLN A 226 -14.73 1.17 -0.68
CA GLN A 226 -14.36 1.96 0.50
C GLN A 226 -13.73 3.31 0.21
N ALA A 227 -13.26 3.56 -1.02
CA ALA A 227 -12.53 4.78 -1.31
C ALA A 227 -13.42 6.01 -1.34
N ASP A 228 -12.85 7.12 -0.86
CA ASP A 228 -13.40 8.45 -1.12
C ASP A 228 -13.00 8.92 -2.54
N PRO A 229 -13.76 9.82 -3.20
CA PRO A 229 -13.45 10.29 -4.55
C PRO A 229 -12.10 10.99 -4.71
N ASP A 230 -11.52 11.49 -3.63
CA ASP A 230 -10.24 12.22 -3.60
C ASP A 230 -9.04 11.32 -3.26
N GLU A 231 -9.23 10.00 -3.31
CA GLU A 231 -8.22 9.00 -2.98
C GLU A 231 -7.69 8.29 -4.23
N GLU A 232 -6.36 8.18 -4.29
CA GLU A 232 -5.66 7.57 -5.41
C GLU A 232 -4.58 6.60 -4.93
N ILE A 233 -4.50 5.44 -5.56
CA ILE A 233 -3.45 4.45 -5.34
C ILE A 233 -2.51 4.47 -6.54
N VAL A 234 -1.23 4.71 -6.31
CA VAL A 234 -0.17 4.54 -7.30
C VAL A 234 0.55 3.22 -7.00
N LEU A 235 0.25 2.18 -7.79
CA LEU A 235 0.96 0.91 -7.70
C LEU A 235 2.27 1.02 -8.47
N VAL A 236 3.39 0.86 -7.76
CA VAL A 236 4.73 0.93 -8.34
C VAL A 236 5.31 -0.47 -8.38
N PHE A 237 5.74 -0.92 -9.54
CA PHE A 237 6.37 -2.23 -9.73
C PHE A 237 7.84 -2.07 -10.06
N ALA A 238 8.68 -2.81 -9.35
CA ALA A 238 10.12 -2.73 -9.46
C ALA A 238 10.80 -4.10 -9.34
N ASP A 239 12.02 -4.19 -9.86
CA ASP A 239 12.94 -5.30 -9.61
C ASP A 239 13.64 -5.14 -8.24
N ALA A 240 14.53 -6.07 -7.90
CA ALA A 240 15.25 -6.06 -6.62
C ALA A 240 16.07 -4.77 -6.39
N ALA A 241 16.62 -4.19 -7.45
CA ALA A 241 17.41 -2.96 -7.39
C ALA A 241 16.55 -1.69 -7.41
N CYS A 242 15.28 -1.78 -7.80
CA CYS A 242 14.39 -0.65 -8.03
C CYS A 242 14.99 0.40 -8.99
N ALA A 243 15.68 -0.07 -10.03
CA ALA A 243 16.37 0.80 -10.98
C ALA A 243 15.39 1.56 -11.87
N ASP A 244 14.42 0.83 -12.44
CA ASP A 244 13.45 1.34 -13.42
C ASP A 244 12.02 1.04 -12.98
N PRO A 245 11.49 1.75 -11.96
CA PRO A 245 10.16 1.49 -11.44
C PRO A 245 9.06 1.90 -12.43
N ILE A 246 8.02 1.08 -12.53
CA ILE A 246 6.82 1.33 -13.36
C ILE A 246 5.67 1.71 -12.44
N ALA A 247 5.10 2.90 -12.62
CA ALA A 247 3.96 3.37 -11.85
C ALA A 247 2.64 3.20 -12.64
N LEU A 248 1.61 2.70 -11.95
CA LEU A 248 0.24 2.59 -12.45
C LEU A 248 -0.71 3.29 -11.45
N PRO A 249 -1.19 4.50 -11.76
CA PRO A 249 -2.15 5.20 -10.91
C PRO A 249 -3.57 4.64 -11.11
N TYR A 250 -4.32 4.57 -10.02
CA TYR A 250 -5.71 4.13 -9.99
C TYR A 250 -6.56 4.96 -9.02
N THR A 251 -7.76 5.26 -9.46
CA THR A 251 -8.86 5.88 -8.72
C THR A 251 -10.10 4.98 -8.75
N ALA A 252 -11.17 5.39 -8.08
CA ALA A 252 -12.44 4.68 -8.14
C ALA A 252 -13.07 4.63 -9.55
N TYR A 253 -12.60 5.47 -10.49
CA TYR A 253 -13.12 5.53 -11.87
C TYR A 253 -12.41 4.58 -12.84
N ASP A 254 -11.24 4.06 -12.49
CA ASP A 254 -10.43 3.20 -13.36
C ASP A 254 -10.87 1.73 -13.34
N PHE A 255 -11.75 1.37 -12.40
CA PHE A 255 -12.28 0.02 -12.26
C PHE A 255 -13.75 -0.05 -12.58
#